data_AF-A0A7S1PY34-F1
#
_entry.id   AF-A0A7S1PY34-F1
#
_cell.length_a   1.000
_cell.length_b   1.000
_cell.length_c   1.000
_cell.angle_alpha   90.00
_cell.angle_beta   90.00
_cell.angle_gamma   90.00
#
_symmetry.space_group_name_H-M   'P 1'
#
loop_
_entity.id
_entity.type
_entity.pdbx_description
1 polymer ?
#
loop_
_entity_poly.entity_id
_entity_poly.type
_entity_poly.pdbx_seq_one_letter_code
_entity_poly.pdbx_strand_id
1 'polypeptide(L)'
;AGVFNADPHPGNVLVMPDGKLGLIDFGQVKQLADSSREAVAGMIVNLLRADVSATAGMVSQLGVEVPEEDASTRMWYHASHVFEKRSFLHLQENCWGKDDGEEVRELVFLVRSTHILRGVALGLGFPISVAEAWGKRAARTVAEEEEVARHVTEI
;
A
#
# COMPACT_ATOMS: atom_id res chain seq x y z
N ALA A 1 13.41 4.45 -3.98
CA ALA A 1 13.46 4.21 -2.52
C ALA A 1 12.04 3.96 -1.98
N GLY A 2 11.83 2.82 -1.31
CA GLY A 2 10.56 2.39 -0.70
C GLY A 2 10.42 2.80 0.77
N VAL A 3 10.80 4.04 1.09
CA VAL A 3 10.84 4.56 2.47
C VAL A 3 9.53 5.27 2.80
N PHE A 4 8.99 5.05 3.99
CA PHE A 4 7.77 5.69 4.46
C PHE A 4 7.82 5.98 5.97
N ASN A 5 6.98 6.92 6.43
CA ASN A 5 6.77 7.17 7.86
C ASN A 5 5.60 6.29 8.32
N ALA A 6 5.88 5.37 9.25
CA ALA A 6 4.94 4.39 9.78
C ALA A 6 4.05 4.92 10.93
N ASP A 7 4.28 6.15 11.38
CA ASP A 7 3.50 6.78 12.44
C ASP A 7 3.00 8.18 12.03
N PRO A 8 2.01 8.25 11.11
CA PRO A 8 1.44 9.51 10.67
C PRO A 8 0.41 10.07 11.68
N HIS A 9 0.67 9.96 12.99
CA HIS A 9 -0.21 10.54 14.00
C HIS A 9 -0.39 12.04 13.71
N PRO A 10 -1.63 12.59 13.79
CA PRO A 10 -1.88 14.03 13.67
C PRO A 10 -0.95 14.95 14.48
N GLY A 11 -0.45 14.52 15.64
CA GLY A 11 0.49 15.31 16.45
C GLY A 11 1.85 15.52 15.78
N ASN A 12 2.22 14.67 14.82
CA ASN A 12 3.49 14.71 14.08
C ASN A 12 3.41 15.57 12.81
N VAL A 13 2.24 16.14 12.50
CA VAL A 13 1.98 16.92 11.28
C VAL A 13 1.54 18.33 11.65
N LEU A 14 2.33 19.32 11.23
CA LEU A 14 2.02 20.74 11.40
C LEU A 14 1.56 21.35 10.08
N VAL A 15 0.57 22.24 10.12
CA VAL A 15 0.23 23.09 8.97
C VAL A 15 1.06 24.38 9.08
N MET A 16 1.97 24.56 8.14
CA MET A 16 2.86 25.72 8.10
C MET A 16 2.12 26.96 7.54
N PRO A 17 2.58 28.18 7.87
CA PRO A 17 1.94 29.41 7.36
C PRO A 17 1.87 29.53 5.84
N ASP A 18 2.75 28.83 5.10
CA ASP A 18 2.76 28.78 3.63
C ASP A 18 1.87 27.68 3.04
N GLY A 19 1.09 26.99 3.89
CA GLY A 19 0.18 25.91 3.49
C GLY A 19 0.86 24.55 3.27
N LYS A 20 2.17 24.44 3.50
CA LYS A 20 2.86 23.14 3.48
C LYS A 20 2.64 22.37 4.78
N LEU A 21 2.91 21.07 4.73
CA LEU A 21 2.95 20.22 5.91
C LEU A 21 4.39 20.15 6.44
N GLY A 22 4.57 20.41 7.73
CA GLY A 22 5.79 20.13 8.47
C GLY A 22 5.68 18.80 9.20
N LEU A 23 6.67 17.92 9.02
CA LEU A 23 6.78 16.66 9.77
C LEU A 23 7.81 16.84 10.87
N ILE A 24 7.45 16.48 12.11
CA ILE A 24 8.32 16.71 13.28
C ILE A 24 8.85 15.42 13.92
N ASP A 25 8.32 14.26 13.54
CA ASP A 25 8.76 12.96 14.06
C ASP A 25 9.13 12.01 12.90
N PHE A 26 10.34 11.46 13.01
CA PHE A 26 10.92 10.47 12.09
C PHE A 26 11.38 9.20 12.83
N GLY A 27 10.96 9.00 14.09
CA GLY A 27 11.33 7.84 14.90
C GLY A 27 10.77 6.51 14.40
N GLN A 28 9.74 6.55 13.56
CA GLN A 28 9.11 5.39 12.92
C GLN A 28 9.24 5.43 11.39
N VAL A 29 10.42 5.76 10.87
CA VAL A 29 10.70 5.63 9.44
C VAL A 29 11.05 4.18 9.10
N LYS A 30 10.41 3.66 8.06
CA LYS A 30 10.47 2.27 7.63
C LYS A 30 10.83 2.16 6.16
N GLN A 31 11.32 0.98 5.76
CA GLN A 31 11.69 0.69 4.37
C GLN A 31 11.08 -0.64 3.95
N LEU A 32 10.36 -0.62 2.82
CA LEU A 32 9.93 -1.84 2.15
C LEU A 32 11.11 -2.49 1.44
N ALA A 33 11.17 -3.82 1.51
CA ALA A 33 11.98 -4.64 0.61
C ALA A 33 11.60 -4.33 -0.85
N ASP A 34 12.54 -4.54 -1.77
CA ASP A 34 12.33 -4.25 -3.20
C ASP A 34 11.15 -5.04 -3.76
N SER A 35 11.07 -6.33 -3.45
CA SER A 35 9.96 -7.24 -3.77
C SER A 35 8.60 -6.71 -3.28
N SER A 36 8.52 -6.36 -2.00
CA SER A 36 7.30 -5.80 -1.40
C SER A 36 6.90 -4.47 -2.04
N ARG A 37 7.87 -3.58 -2.32
CA ARG A 37 7.60 -2.31 -2.99
C ARG A 37 7.02 -2.54 -4.38
N GLU A 38 7.58 -3.48 -5.14
CA GLU A 38 7.13 -3.82 -6.50
C GLU A 38 5.73 -4.43 -6.49
N ALA A 39 5.48 -5.40 -5.60
CA ALA A 39 4.16 -5.99 -5.44
C ALA A 39 3.10 -4.95 -5.01
N VAL A 40 3.44 -4.03 -4.10
CA VAL A 40 2.55 -2.90 -3.74
C VAL A 40 2.30 -1.97 -4.94
N ALA A 41 3.32 -1.65 -5.73
CA ALA A 41 3.17 -0.82 -6.91
C ALA A 41 2.30 -1.49 -7.98
N GLY A 42 2.54 -2.76 -8.28
CA GLY A 42 1.73 -3.57 -9.19
C GLY A 42 0.28 -3.67 -8.72
N MET A 43 0.07 -3.91 -7.43
CA MET A 43 -1.27 -3.92 -6.82
C MET A 43 -1.99 -2.59 -7.03
N ILE A 44 -1.35 -1.45 -6.78
CA ILE A 44 -1.96 -0.11 -7.01
C ILE A 44 -2.33 0.09 -8.48
N VAL A 45 -1.44 -0.28 -9.40
CA VAL A 45 -1.72 -0.16 -10.85
C VAL A 45 -2.90 -1.03 -11.27
N ASN A 46 -2.99 -2.26 -10.75
CA ASN A 46 -4.07 -3.19 -11.07
C ASN A 46 -5.41 -2.77 -10.43
N LEU A 47 -5.40 -2.19 -9.22
CA LEU A 47 -6.58 -1.58 -8.62
C LEU A 47 -7.14 -0.45 -9.49
N LEU A 48 -6.28 0.44 -9.98
CA LEU A 48 -6.68 1.53 -10.88
C LEU A 48 -7.25 1.03 -12.22
N ARG A 49 -6.83 -0.15 -12.67
CA ARG A 49 -7.35 -0.83 -13.86
C ARG A 49 -8.61 -1.66 -13.58
N ALA A 50 -9.03 -1.77 -12.32
CA ALA A 50 -10.07 -2.69 -11.86
C ALA A 50 -9.80 -4.16 -12.25
N ASP A 51 -8.52 -4.55 -12.34
CA ASP A 51 -8.13 -5.93 -12.68
C ASP A 51 -8.08 -6.78 -11.41
N VAL A 52 -9.17 -7.52 -11.16
CA VAL A 52 -9.35 -8.36 -9.97
C VAL A 52 -8.29 -9.46 -9.89
N SER A 53 -8.04 -10.15 -11.00
CA SER A 53 -7.12 -11.30 -11.02
C SER A 53 -5.68 -10.86 -10.83
N ALA A 54 -5.25 -9.81 -11.54
CA ALA A 54 -3.90 -9.29 -11.39
C ALA A 54 -3.68 -8.65 -10.01
N THR A 55 -4.70 -8.00 -9.43
CA THR A 55 -4.62 -7.49 -8.05
C THR A 55 -4.44 -8.62 -7.06
N ALA A 56 -5.22 -9.70 -7.18
CA ALA A 56 -5.12 -10.86 -6.30
C ALA A 56 -3.74 -11.53 -6.36
N GLY A 57 -3.16 -11.66 -7.57
CA GLY A 57 -1.80 -12.17 -7.73
C GLY A 57 -0.77 -11.35 -6.97
N MET A 58 -0.87 -10.02 -7.00
CA MET A 58 0.03 -9.13 -6.26
C MET A 58 -0.17 -9.23 -4.74
N VAL A 59 -1.41 -9.34 -4.27
CA VAL A 59 -1.73 -9.54 -2.85
C VAL A 59 -1.16 -10.87 -2.33
N SER A 60 -1.22 -11.93 -3.14
CA SER A 60 -0.62 -13.22 -2.80
C SER A 60 0.92 -13.13 -2.66
N GLN A 61 1.60 -12.35 -3.51
CA GLN A 61 3.05 -12.13 -3.41
C GLN A 61 3.45 -11.41 -2.10
N LEU A 62 2.54 -10.65 -1.51
CA LEU A 62 2.72 -9.97 -0.22
C LEU A 62 2.50 -10.89 0.99
N GLY A 63 2.31 -12.20 0.77
CA GLY A 63 2.13 -13.18 1.86
C GLY A 63 0.75 -13.15 2.51
N VAL A 64 -0.24 -12.53 1.86
CA VAL A 64 -1.64 -12.56 2.31
C VAL A 64 -2.28 -13.87 1.86
N GLU A 65 -2.75 -14.65 2.82
CA GLU A 65 -3.47 -15.89 2.59
C GLU A 65 -4.96 -15.68 2.89
N VAL A 66 -5.82 -16.09 1.96
CA VAL A 66 -7.26 -16.13 2.17
C VAL A 66 -7.78 -17.53 1.87
N PRO A 67 -8.89 -17.96 2.48
CA PRO A 67 -9.54 -19.21 2.12
C PRO A 67 -9.79 -19.30 0.61
N GLU A 68 -9.68 -20.50 0.04
CA GLU A 68 -9.66 -20.77 -1.41
C GLU A 68 -10.95 -20.32 -2.12
N GLU A 69 -12.09 -20.36 -1.43
CA GLU A 69 -13.37 -19.88 -1.95
C GLU A 69 -13.35 -18.35 -2.14
N ASP A 70 -13.58 -17.93 -3.39
CA ASP A 70 -13.54 -16.53 -3.82
C ASP A 70 -12.23 -15.79 -3.51
N ALA A 71 -11.11 -16.50 -3.43
CA ALA A 71 -9.82 -15.96 -3.01
C ALA A 71 -9.43 -14.67 -3.77
N SER A 72 -9.60 -14.65 -5.10
CA SER A 72 -9.28 -13.48 -5.92
C SER A 72 -10.14 -12.26 -5.57
N THR A 73 -11.45 -12.46 -5.44
CA THR A 73 -12.40 -11.40 -5.08
C THR A 73 -12.11 -10.88 -3.67
N ARG A 74 -11.80 -11.77 -2.72
CA ARG A 74 -11.46 -11.41 -1.33
C ARG A 74 -10.15 -10.63 -1.26
N MET A 75 -9.12 -11.06 -1.97
CA MET A 75 -7.83 -10.35 -2.05
C MET A 75 -8.00 -8.97 -2.68
N TRP A 76 -8.76 -8.86 -3.77
CA TRP A 76 -9.07 -7.56 -4.37
C TRP A 76 -9.86 -6.65 -3.43
N TYR A 77 -10.82 -7.20 -2.67
CA TYR A 77 -11.55 -6.46 -1.65
C TYR A 77 -10.60 -5.95 -0.57
N HIS A 78 -9.68 -6.78 -0.05
CA HIS A 78 -8.68 -6.36 0.92
C HIS A 78 -7.78 -5.23 0.38
N ALA A 79 -7.28 -5.35 -0.86
CA ALA A 79 -6.50 -4.30 -1.50
C ALA A 79 -7.31 -2.99 -1.63
N SER A 80 -8.57 -3.09 -2.05
CA SER A 80 -9.49 -1.94 -2.13
C SER A 80 -9.75 -1.30 -0.75
N HIS A 81 -9.75 -2.09 0.33
CA HIS A 81 -9.86 -1.57 1.71
C HIS A 81 -8.68 -0.74 2.13
N VAL A 82 -7.49 -1.05 1.66
CA VAL A 82 -6.30 -0.27 1.99
C VAL A 82 -6.24 0.99 1.11
N PHE A 83 -6.53 0.87 -0.18
CA PHE A 83 -6.16 1.90 -1.15
C PHE A 83 -7.31 2.72 -1.76
N GLU A 84 -8.58 2.34 -1.60
CA GLU A 84 -9.72 3.02 -2.26
C GLU A 84 -10.65 3.82 -1.33
N LYS A 85 -11.39 4.80 -1.87
CA LYS A 85 -12.17 5.80 -1.11
C LYS A 85 -13.25 5.26 -0.16
N ARG A 86 -13.84 4.09 -0.44
CA ARG A 86 -15.14 3.67 0.16
C ARG A 86 -15.11 2.38 0.97
N SER A 87 -13.95 1.77 1.15
CA SER A 87 -13.84 0.47 1.82
C SER A 87 -13.12 0.66 3.16
N PHE A 88 -13.88 0.63 4.26
CA PHE A 88 -13.40 0.76 5.63
C PHE A 88 -13.80 -0.44 6.52
N LEU A 89 -14.51 -1.45 5.98
CA LEU A 89 -15.12 -2.51 6.79
C LEU A 89 -14.45 -3.88 6.52
N HIS A 90 -13.88 -4.44 7.59
CA HIS A 90 -13.45 -5.84 7.74
C HIS A 90 -12.12 -6.25 7.06
N LEU A 91 -11.00 -5.83 7.64
CA LEU A 91 -9.86 -6.75 7.74
C LEU A 91 -10.20 -7.77 8.84
N GLN A 92 -10.46 -9.02 8.49
CA GLN A 92 -10.39 -10.09 9.48
C GLN A 92 -8.93 -10.23 9.90
N GLU A 93 -8.69 -10.27 11.21
CA GLU A 93 -7.36 -10.23 11.85
C GLU A 93 -6.44 -11.42 11.52
N ASN A 94 -6.83 -12.34 10.62
CA ASN A 94 -6.16 -13.62 10.41
C ASN A 94 -5.82 -13.95 8.93
N CYS A 95 -5.61 -12.94 8.06
CA CYS A 95 -5.22 -13.16 6.66
C CYS A 95 -3.71 -13.13 6.41
N TRP A 96 -2.91 -12.88 7.44
CA TRP A 96 -1.45 -12.97 7.37
C TRP A 96 -1.03 -14.39 7.71
N GLY A 97 -0.11 -14.97 6.93
CA GLY A 97 0.47 -16.28 7.22
C GLY A 97 1.06 -16.35 8.64
N LYS A 98 1.29 -17.55 9.17
CA LYS A 98 1.82 -17.78 10.54
C LYS A 98 3.26 -17.28 10.75
N ASP A 99 3.90 -16.75 9.71
CA ASP A 99 5.29 -16.29 9.72
C ASP A 99 5.31 -14.75 9.84
N ASP A 100 5.74 -14.24 10.99
CA ASP A 100 5.72 -12.82 11.34
C ASP A 100 7.05 -12.11 11.03
N GLY A 101 7.68 -12.51 9.92
CA GLY A 101 8.96 -11.96 9.44
C GLY A 101 8.97 -10.44 9.30
N GLU A 102 10.16 -9.85 9.28
CA GLU A 102 10.35 -8.39 9.23
C GLU A 102 9.60 -7.72 8.06
N GLU A 103 9.59 -8.35 6.88
CA GLU A 103 8.86 -7.87 5.70
C GLU A 103 7.33 -7.79 5.93
N VAL A 104 6.74 -8.80 6.58
CA VAL A 104 5.31 -8.82 6.94
C VAL A 104 5.00 -7.69 7.94
N ARG A 105 5.90 -7.45 8.92
CA ARG A 105 5.73 -6.35 9.88
C ARG A 105 5.72 -4.99 9.19
N GLU A 106 6.61 -4.76 8.22
CA GLU A 106 6.65 -3.49 7.49
C GLU A 106 5.41 -3.26 6.62
N LEU A 107 4.85 -4.32 6.01
CA LEU A 107 3.57 -4.24 5.31
C LEU A 107 2.41 -3.90 6.25
N VAL A 108 2.39 -4.45 7.46
CA VAL A 108 1.39 -4.08 8.49
C VAL A 108 1.50 -2.58 8.83
N PHE A 109 2.71 -2.04 8.99
CA PHE A 109 2.92 -0.61 9.23
C PHE A 109 2.47 0.26 8.05
N LEU A 110 2.73 -0.16 6.82
CA LEU A 110 2.23 0.52 5.61
C LEU A 110 0.70 0.58 5.60
N VAL A 111 0.05 -0.55 5.86
CA VAL A 111 -1.42 -0.64 5.92
C VAL A 111 -1.97 0.28 7.00
N ARG A 112 -1.41 0.25 8.22
CA ARG A 112 -1.83 1.12 9.33
C ARG A 112 -1.68 2.60 9.00
N SER A 113 -0.55 2.99 8.43
CA SER A 113 -0.28 4.38 8.04
C SER A 113 -1.28 4.89 7.02
N THR A 114 -1.60 4.05 6.04
CA THR A 114 -2.60 4.34 5.01
C THR A 114 -3.99 4.54 5.62
N HIS A 115 -4.40 3.69 6.56
CA HIS A 115 -5.68 3.81 7.25
C HIS A 115 -5.76 5.08 8.12
N ILE A 116 -4.70 5.42 8.86
CA ILE A 116 -4.68 6.64 9.69
C ILE A 116 -4.83 7.87 8.80
N LEU A 117 -4.02 7.99 7.74
CA LEU A 117 -4.08 9.13 6.83
C LEU A 117 -5.45 9.27 6.16
N ARG A 118 -6.03 8.14 5.70
CA ARG A 118 -7.37 8.12 5.13
C ARG A 118 -8.46 8.47 6.16
N GLY A 119 -8.33 7.99 7.39
CA GLY A 119 -9.24 8.32 8.49
C GLY A 119 -9.22 9.81 8.82
N VAL A 120 -8.04 10.42 8.88
CA VAL A 120 -7.88 11.87 9.06
C VAL A 120 -8.50 12.63 7.89
N ALA A 121 -8.19 12.24 6.65
CA ALA A 121 -8.74 12.89 5.46
C ALA A 121 -10.28 12.81 5.42
N LEU A 122 -10.85 11.65 5.77
CA LEU A 122 -12.29 11.46 5.91
C LEU A 122 -12.88 12.35 7.02
N GLY A 123 -12.24 12.41 8.19
CA GLY A 123 -12.67 13.27 9.30
C GLY A 123 -12.66 14.77 8.95
N LEU A 124 -11.80 15.18 8.01
CA LEU A 124 -11.75 16.54 7.47
C LEU A 124 -12.74 16.77 6.30
N GLY A 125 -13.51 15.77 5.89
CA GLY A 125 -14.46 15.87 4.77
C GLY A 125 -13.85 15.69 3.38
N PHE A 126 -12.61 15.21 3.29
CA PHE A 126 -11.87 15.00 2.05
C PHE A 126 -11.52 13.50 1.86
N PRO A 127 -12.45 12.65 1.41
CA PRO A 127 -12.14 11.25 1.17
C PRO A 127 -11.11 11.10 0.03
N ILE A 128 -9.98 10.46 0.32
CA ILE A 128 -8.90 10.23 -0.64
C ILE A 128 -8.88 8.78 -1.13
N SER A 129 -8.56 8.59 -2.42
CA SER A 129 -8.10 7.29 -2.93
C SER A 129 -6.57 7.33 -2.90
N VAL A 130 -5.97 6.39 -2.18
CA VAL A 130 -4.52 6.27 -2.10
C VAL A 130 -4.00 5.66 -3.40
N ALA A 131 -4.78 4.78 -4.04
CA ALA A 131 -4.46 4.29 -5.38
C ALA A 131 -4.35 5.45 -6.39
N GLU A 132 -5.31 6.37 -6.42
CA GLU A 132 -5.24 7.55 -7.30
C GLU A 132 -4.05 8.46 -6.91
N ALA A 133 -3.86 8.72 -5.62
CA ALA A 133 -2.79 9.59 -5.14
C ALA A 133 -1.39 9.06 -5.47
N TRP A 134 -1.20 7.73 -5.40
CA TRP A 134 0.11 7.08 -5.60
C TRP A 134 0.28 6.48 -6.99
N GLY A 135 -0.78 6.43 -7.81
CA GLY A 135 -0.81 5.75 -9.10
C GLY A 135 0.31 6.12 -10.05
N LYS A 136 0.64 7.43 -10.15
CA LYS A 136 1.75 7.90 -10.99
C LYS A 136 3.11 7.35 -10.54
N ARG A 137 3.32 7.22 -9.22
CA ARG A 137 4.57 6.70 -8.66
C ARG A 137 4.62 5.19 -8.79
N ALA A 138 3.50 4.51 -8.54
CA ALA A 138 3.37 3.07 -8.72
C ALA A 138 3.65 2.66 -10.19
N ALA A 139 3.04 3.34 -11.16
CA ALA A 139 3.27 3.08 -12.58
C ALA A 139 4.73 3.27 -13.00
N ARG A 140 5.45 4.23 -12.39
CA ARG A 140 6.88 4.42 -12.64
C ARG A 140 7.70 3.25 -12.10
N THR A 141 7.43 2.80 -10.87
CA THR A 141 8.13 1.65 -10.28
C THR A 141 7.97 0.40 -11.15
N VAL A 142 6.76 0.13 -11.65
CA VAL A 142 6.51 -1.02 -12.54
C VAL A 142 7.28 -0.88 -13.86
N ALA A 143 7.30 0.31 -14.47
CA ALA A 143 8.03 0.52 -15.72
C ALA A 143 9.55 0.38 -15.56
N GLU A 144 10.11 0.85 -14.44
CA GLU A 144 11.53 0.69 -14.11
C GLU A 144 11.90 -0.80 -13.98
N GLU A 145 11.03 -1.60 -13.37
CA GLU A 145 11.24 -3.05 -13.22
C GLU A 145 11.16 -3.79 -14.57
N GLU A 146 10.16 -3.50 -15.40
CA GLU A 146 10.05 -4.06 -16.75
C GLU A 146 11.25 -3.72 -17.66
N GLU A 147 11.87 -2.56 -17.46
CA GLU A 147 13.10 -2.16 -18.17
C GLU A 147 14.31 -2.97 -17.70
N VAL A 148 14.48 -3.14 -16.38
CA VAL A 148 15.55 -3.95 -15.79
C VAL A 148 15.41 -5.41 -16.22
N ALA A 149 14.21 -5.98 -16.15
CA ALA A 149 13.95 -7.36 -16.55
C ALA A 149 14.32 -7.61 -18.02
N ARG A 150 13.95 -6.69 -18.93
CA ARG A 150 14.33 -6.76 -20.35
C ARG A 150 15.84 -6.74 -20.54
N HIS A 151 16.55 -5.86 -19.85
CA HIS A 151 18.01 -5.78 -19.93
C HIS A 151 18.72 -7.06 -19.45
N VAL A 152 18.19 -7.73 -18.42
CA VAL A 152 18.75 -9.00 -17.93
C VAL A 152 18.53 -10.14 -18.91
N THR A 153 17.43 -10.13 -19.66
CA THR A 153 17.10 -11.21 -20.60
C THR A 153 17.88 -11.11 -21.93
N GLU A 154 18.47 -9.94 -22.20
CA GLU A 154 19.28 -9.65 -23.40
C GLU A 154 20.79 -9.93 -23.23
N ILE A 155 21.23 -10.35 -22.02
CA ILE A 155 22.61 -10.73 -21.67
C ILE A 155 22.77 -12.26 -21.71
#